data_AF-A0A858X1H7-F1
#
_entry.id   AF-A0A858X1H7-F1
#
_cell.length_a   1.000
_cell.length_b   1.000
_cell.length_c   1.000
_cell.angle_alpha   90.00
_cell.angle_beta   90.00
_cell.angle_gamma   90.00
#
_symmetry.space_group_name_H-M   'P 1'
#
loop_
_entity.id
_entity.type
_entity.pdbx_description
1 polymer ?
#
loop_
_entity_poly.entity_id
_entity_poly.type
_entity_poly.pdbx_seq_one_letter_code
_entity_poly.pdbx_strand_id
1 'polypeptide(L)'
;MNSDFIPSAATMTSDERMPTPDEFLFGNGARVEDYFIRRTPISEVICTIEDGQEYSLLISNQELFEGVRARLLELGVRIVERQFSSPGTRPG
;
A
#
# COMPACT_ATOMS: atom_id res chain seq x y z
N MET A 1 -6.63 -18.18 -51.16
CA MET A 1 -5.81 -16.97 -50.91
C MET A 1 -6.56 -16.07 -49.96
N ASN A 2 -5.94 -15.76 -48.83
CA ASN A 2 -6.09 -14.54 -48.01
C ASN A 2 -7.44 -14.37 -47.27
N SER A 3 -7.53 -14.10 -45.96
CA SER A 3 -6.52 -13.73 -44.98
C SER A 3 -6.98 -14.17 -43.58
N ASP A 4 -6.00 -14.68 -42.86
CA ASP A 4 -5.84 -14.66 -41.40
C ASP A 4 -6.49 -13.42 -40.76
N PHE A 5 -7.50 -13.62 -39.92
CA PHE A 5 -8.06 -12.58 -39.05
C PHE A 5 -7.87 -13.04 -37.60
N ILE A 6 -6.63 -12.95 -37.13
CA ILE A 6 -6.31 -13.01 -35.70
C ILE A 6 -6.96 -11.76 -35.07
N PRO A 7 -7.90 -11.87 -34.12
CA PRO A 7 -8.16 -10.75 -33.24
C PRO A 7 -6.97 -10.62 -32.29
N SER A 8 -5.98 -9.83 -32.70
CA SER A 8 -4.97 -9.26 -31.80
C SER A 8 -5.65 -8.24 -30.90
N ALA A 9 -6.43 -8.73 -29.94
CA ALA A 9 -6.93 -7.94 -28.81
C ALA A 9 -5.98 -8.12 -27.62
N ALA A 10 -4.69 -7.86 -27.84
CA ALA A 10 -3.84 -7.41 -26.76
C ALA A 10 -4.16 -5.93 -26.55
N THR A 11 -5.27 -5.65 -25.86
CA THR A 11 -5.55 -4.31 -25.37
C THR A 11 -4.41 -3.95 -24.42
N MET A 12 -3.44 -3.20 -24.95
CA MET A 12 -2.63 -2.28 -24.18
C MET A 12 -3.57 -1.33 -23.47
N THR A 13 -4.07 -1.71 -22.30
CA THR A 13 -4.71 -0.75 -21.40
C THR A 13 -3.59 -0.04 -20.65
N SER A 14 -2.93 0.88 -21.33
CA SER A 14 -2.29 2.02 -20.68
C SER A 14 -3.41 2.94 -20.20
N ASP A 15 -4.19 2.46 -19.24
CA ASP A 15 -5.17 3.27 -18.53
C ASP A 15 -4.35 4.09 -17.54
N GLU A 16 -4.23 5.38 -17.79
CA GLU A 16 -3.67 6.37 -16.86
C GLU A 16 -4.61 6.57 -15.66
N ARG A 17 -5.26 5.48 -15.20
CA ARG A 17 -6.03 5.44 -13.98
C ARG A 17 -5.11 5.10 -12.85
N MET A 18 -5.26 5.87 -11.79
CA MET A 18 -4.65 5.56 -10.53
C MET A 18 -5.01 4.11 -10.15
N PRO A 19 -4.02 3.27 -9.80
CA PRO A 19 -4.29 1.88 -9.47
C PRO A 19 -5.28 1.84 -8.29
N THR A 20 -6.20 0.89 -8.34
CA THR A 20 -7.11 0.67 -7.20
C THR A 20 -6.29 0.26 -5.97
N PRO A 21 -6.77 0.52 -4.74
CA PRO A 21 -6.04 0.15 -3.52
C PRO A 21 -5.71 -1.34 -3.48
N ASP A 22 -6.62 -2.21 -3.91
CA ASP A 22 -6.38 -3.65 -4.02
C ASP A 22 -5.29 -3.98 -5.06
N GLU A 23 -5.28 -3.32 -6.21
CA GLU A 23 -4.26 -3.54 -7.24
C GLU A 23 -2.89 -3.00 -6.82
N PHE A 24 -2.85 -1.89 -6.08
CA PHE A 24 -1.61 -1.33 -5.54
C PHE A 24 -1.01 -2.22 -4.44
N LEU A 25 -1.85 -2.82 -3.60
CA LEU A 25 -1.43 -3.76 -2.55
C LEU A 25 -1.09 -5.14 -3.12
N PHE A 26 -2.03 -5.78 -3.81
CA PHE A 26 -1.93 -7.18 -4.22
C PHE A 26 -1.36 -7.38 -5.62
N GLY A 27 -1.08 -6.32 -6.38
CA GLY A 27 -0.58 -6.40 -7.75
C GLY A 27 0.75 -7.13 -7.90
N ASN A 28 1.59 -7.13 -6.85
CA ASN A 28 2.86 -7.85 -6.81
C ASN A 28 2.79 -9.23 -6.13
N GLY A 29 1.60 -9.69 -5.73
CA GLY A 29 1.41 -10.98 -5.05
C GLY A 29 1.71 -10.97 -3.54
N ALA A 30 1.94 -9.80 -2.95
CA ALA A 30 2.00 -9.63 -1.50
C ALA A 30 0.65 -9.95 -0.85
N ARG A 31 0.63 -10.33 0.43
CA ARG A 31 -0.61 -10.69 1.15
C ARG A 31 -0.93 -9.66 2.21
N VAL A 32 -2.21 -9.53 2.57
CA VAL A 32 -2.63 -8.55 3.58
C VAL A 32 -1.96 -8.74 4.94
N GLU A 33 -1.63 -9.99 5.28
CA GLU A 33 -0.91 -10.38 6.50
C GLU A 33 0.50 -9.79 6.59
N ASP A 34 1.12 -9.48 5.44
CA ASP A 34 2.42 -8.86 5.35
C ASP A 34 2.36 -7.34 5.51
N TYR A 35 1.18 -6.75 5.39
CA TYR A 35 0.99 -5.31 5.56
C TYR A 35 0.76 -4.95 7.03
N PHE A 36 1.26 -3.79 7.42
CA PHE A 36 0.96 -3.16 8.69
C PHE A 36 0.97 -1.64 8.57
N ILE A 37 0.11 -0.98 9.34
CA ILE A 37 0.06 0.48 9.41
C ILE A 37 0.92 0.90 10.60
N ARG A 38 2.05 1.53 10.32
CA ARG A 38 2.89 2.15 11.32
C ARG A 38 2.37 3.55 11.60
N ARG A 39 1.66 3.71 12.71
CA ARG A 39 1.12 4.99 13.16
C ARG A 39 2.15 5.71 14.03
N THR A 40 2.50 6.92 13.63
CA THR A 40 3.33 7.87 14.38
C THR A 40 2.46 9.05 14.81
N PRO A 41 2.84 9.83 15.82
CA PRO A 41 2.02 10.96 16.29
C PRO A 41 1.83 12.08 15.25
N ILE A 42 2.64 12.09 14.19
CA ILE A 42 2.64 13.13 13.15
C ILE A 42 2.05 12.58 11.84
N SER A 43 2.18 11.27 11.58
CA SER A 43 1.76 10.65 10.30
C SER A 43 1.56 9.14 10.41
N GLU A 44 0.74 8.59 9.52
CA GLU A 44 0.59 7.14 9.35
C GLU A 44 1.41 6.70 8.13
N VAL A 45 2.14 5.59 8.27
CA VAL A 45 2.97 5.03 7.20
C VAL A 45 2.54 3.58 6.97
N ILE A 46 2.20 3.24 5.74
CA ILE A 46 1.89 1.86 5.38
C ILE A 46 3.21 1.13 5.11
N CYS A 47 3.36 -0.05 5.68
CA CYS A 47 4.56 -0.86 5.55
C CYS A 47 4.16 -2.27 5.13
N THR A 48 5.04 -2.93 4.39
CA THR A 48 4.87 -4.32 3.95
C THR A 48 6.11 -5.11 4.29
N ILE A 49 5.94 -6.41 4.51
CA ILE A 49 7.04 -7.36 4.73
C ILE A 49 7.15 -8.21 3.47
N GLU A 50 8.25 -8.10 2.74
CA GLU A 50 8.52 -8.93 1.56
C GLU A 50 9.84 -9.66 1.80
N ASP A 51 9.85 -10.98 1.66
CA ASP A 51 11.03 -11.82 1.91
C ASP A 51 11.69 -11.60 3.30
N GLY A 52 10.88 -11.25 4.31
CA GLY A 52 11.36 -10.93 5.66
C GLY A 52 12.04 -9.55 5.78
N GLN A 53 12.00 -8.73 4.74
CA GLN A 53 12.44 -7.34 4.75
C GLN A 53 11.25 -6.39 4.87
N GLU A 54 11.36 -5.39 5.74
CA GLU A 54 10.34 -4.34 5.90
C GLU A 54 10.53 -3.24 4.86
N TYR A 55 9.52 -3.03 4.02
CA TYR A 55 9.46 -1.93 3.05
C TYR A 55 8.40 -0.91 3.47
N SER A 56 8.74 0.37 3.37
CA SER A 56 7.80 1.47 3.62
C SER A 56 7.18 1.90 2.30
N LEU A 57 5.86 1.83 2.20
CA LEU A 57 5.11 2.29 1.02
C LEU A 57 4.98 3.80 1.08
N LEU A 58 5.77 4.47 0.25
CA LEU A 58 5.72 5.92 0.07
C LEU A 58 4.64 6.26 -0.94
N ILE A 59 3.41 6.43 -0.46
CA ILE A 59 2.29 6.84 -1.28
C ILE A 59 2.26 8.37 -1.31
N SER A 60 2.64 8.95 -2.44
CA SER A 60 2.65 10.42 -2.61
C SER A 60 1.26 11.03 -2.83
N ASN A 61 0.30 10.21 -3.25
CA ASN A 61 -1.08 10.66 -3.49
C ASN A 61 -1.95 10.41 -2.25
N GLN A 62 -2.49 11.48 -1.68
CA GLN A 62 -3.31 11.41 -0.48
C GLN A 62 -4.61 10.60 -0.67
N GLU A 63 -5.28 10.72 -1.82
CA GLU A 63 -6.51 9.97 -2.09
C GLU A 63 -6.24 8.46 -2.17
N LEU A 64 -5.14 8.09 -2.82
CA LEU A 64 -4.71 6.69 -2.90
C LEU A 64 -4.29 6.16 -1.52
N PHE A 65 -3.58 6.97 -0.73
CA PHE A 65 -3.18 6.61 0.63
C PHE A 65 -4.39 6.35 1.51
N GLU A 66 -5.38 7.25 1.51
CA GLU A 66 -6.62 7.11 2.27
C GLU A 66 -7.39 5.86 1.83
N GLY A 67 -7.48 5.59 0.52
CA GLY A 67 -8.12 4.39 -0.03
C GLY A 67 -7.41 3.09 0.38
N VAL A 68 -6.09 3.03 0.25
CA VAL A 68 -5.27 1.89 0.65
C VAL A 68 -5.36 1.67 2.16
N ARG A 69 -5.29 2.74 2.95
CA ARG A 69 -5.42 2.70 4.40
C ARG A 69 -6.79 2.17 4.81
N ALA A 70 -7.87 2.72 4.27
CA ALA A 70 -9.23 2.26 4.55
C ALA A 70 -9.38 0.79 4.19
N ARG A 71 -8.87 0.37 3.02
CA ARG A 71 -8.92 -1.02 2.58
C ARG A 71 -8.15 -1.96 3.51
N LEU A 72 -6.95 -1.58 3.93
CA LEU A 72 -6.17 -2.37 4.89
C LEU A 72 -6.88 -2.47 6.25
N LEU A 73 -7.54 -1.40 6.71
CA LEU A 73 -8.34 -1.42 7.93
C LEU A 73 -9.54 -2.36 7.81
N GLU A 74 -10.26 -2.35 6.68
CA GLU A 74 -11.36 -3.28 6.41
C GLU A 74 -10.91 -4.74 6.42
N LEU A 75 -9.69 -5.01 5.94
CA LEU A 75 -9.11 -6.35 5.92
C LEU A 75 -8.52 -6.77 7.28
N GLY A 76 -8.53 -5.90 8.29
CA GLY A 76 -8.07 -6.22 9.64
C GLY A 76 -6.54 -6.20 9.79
N VAL A 77 -5.85 -5.33 9.03
CA VAL A 77 -4.40 -5.14 9.13
C VAL A 77 -3.96 -4.77 10.55
N ARG A 78 -2.73 -5.12 10.92
CA ARG A 78 -2.14 -4.72 12.20
C ARG A 78 -1.73 -3.24 12.17
N ILE A 79 -2.16 -2.48 13.17
CA ILE A 79 -1.70 -1.10 13.38
C ILE A 79 -0.66 -1.12 14.50
N VAL A 80 0.56 -0.68 14.20
CA VAL A 80 1.65 -0.59 15.15
C VAL A 80 1.86 0.87 15.51
N GLU A 81 1.52 1.24 16.74
CA GLU A 81 1.74 2.58 17.28
C GLU A 81 3.13 2.64 17.92
N ARG A 82 4.05 3.42 17.32
CA ARG A 82 5.33 3.69 17.98
C ARG A 82 5.12 4.78 19.03
N GLN A 83 4.90 4.35 20.27
CA GLN A 83 4.95 5.24 21.43
C GLN A 83 6.39 5.76 21.53
N PHE A 84 6.63 6.99 21.09
CA PHE A 84 7.75 7.73 21.65
C PHE A 84 7.40 7.95 23.11
N SER A 85 7.99 7.13 23.99
CA SER A 85 8.16 7.53 25.38
C SER A 85 8.98 8.81 25.34
N SER A 86 8.30 9.96 25.30
CA SER A 86 8.94 11.26 25.43
C SER A 86 9.80 11.23 26.70
N PRO A 87 11.13 11.38 26.62
CA PRO A 87 11.92 11.59 27.82
C PRO A 87 11.73 13.05 28.27
N GLY A 88 10.55 13.37 28.83
CA GLY A 88 10.32 14.60 29.58
C GLY A 88 10.26 14.25 31.07
N THR A 89 10.88 14.93 32.00
CA THR A 89 11.56 16.22 32.00
C THR A 89 12.42 16.22 33.28
N ARG A 90 13.66 16.74 33.27
CA ARG A 90 14.37 17.01 34.52
C ARG A 90 13.86 18.37 35.05
N PRO A 91 13.17 18.45 36.20
CA PRO A 91 13.01 19.73 36.86
C PRO A 91 14.36 20.16 37.44
N GLY A 92 14.73 21.41 37.16
CA GLY A 92 15.86 22.09 37.79
C GLY A 92 15.54 22.61 39.17
#